data_AF-A0A4U0Y0H8-F1
#
_entry.id   AF-A0A4U0Y0H8-F1
#
_cell.length_a   1.000
_cell.length_b   1.000
_cell.length_c   1.000
_cell.angle_alpha   90.00
_cell.angle_beta   90.00
_cell.angle_gamma   90.00
#
_symmetry.space_group_name_H-M   'P 1'
#
loop_
_entity.id
_entity.type
_entity.pdbx_description
1 polymer ?
#
loop_
_entity_poly.entity_id
_entity_poly.type
_entity_poly.pdbx_seq_one_letter_code
_entity_poly.pdbx_strand_id
1 'polypeptide(L)'
;MGSIRYRVHARQQDLSHGLRYWKDTVPSQMDSQDCPLPSVLEALTPFIKTRHDVAEIRTDLHDHLQRCIDREGSALSSVSLANPRSGTTQQTSPDITGAHKAYLNALRAHSVAQGRYDALKADLAHLPESTHLNRAVSANGPSSISDSYIPLLRQREKRRRLQLIERAYAAVAAAGTGLIDGHLDNVVKQQAGDLPTPPTQQPPTYREKPDVEARILQLKKTVLSTKRDVKQRAAMKSDDRGNDVPQAGPGGGIVGLQSALNELTGWMEQQLAIIGDVEGEVQTSDVTTAINGHPASGGVSLENIAASYDDYLLARQRIIQIISSPSTSEDLATFPTEPESVLRTPPRLRSPAETVLPYLDSLTSTKREEHSLLQDTTFLRRQIAASESETQRLLARLADESHLVHPGASQGRDWAAAAAEAKDATKEFAAQRLQAGEVSAAATAQALEGVRDVPEKTCQLATGAA
;
A
#
# COMPACT_ATOMS: atom_id res chain seq x y z
N MET A 1 -10.67 -33.15 69.52
CA MET A 1 -11.99 -33.07 68.85
C MET A 1 -12.42 -31.62 68.89
N GLY A 2 -12.27 -30.94 67.75
CA GLY A 2 -12.11 -29.50 67.64
C GLY A 2 -13.41 -28.72 67.51
N SER A 3 -13.47 -27.65 68.30
CA SER A 3 -14.49 -26.61 68.30
C SER A 3 -14.16 -25.58 67.21
N ILE A 4 -14.85 -25.63 66.08
CA ILE A 4 -14.89 -24.55 65.08
C ILE A 4 -16.32 -24.46 64.53
N ARG A 5 -17.20 -23.84 65.30
CA ARG A 5 -18.39 -23.14 64.81
C ARG A 5 -18.37 -21.77 65.49
N TYR A 6 -18.88 -20.74 64.82
CA TYR A 6 -18.83 -19.31 65.18
C TYR A 6 -17.64 -18.51 64.63
N ARG A 7 -17.58 -18.35 63.30
CA ARG A 7 -16.94 -17.15 62.71
C ARG A 7 -17.44 -16.84 61.29
N VAL A 8 -18.77 -16.79 61.09
CA VAL A 8 -19.35 -16.36 59.79
C VAL A 8 -20.37 -15.22 59.92
N HIS A 9 -20.81 -14.84 61.13
CA HIS A 9 -21.81 -13.77 61.28
C HIS A 9 -21.30 -12.37 61.64
N ALA A 10 -19.98 -12.15 61.71
CA ALA A 10 -19.42 -10.86 62.17
C ALA A 10 -18.88 -9.93 61.06
N ARG A 11 -19.10 -10.24 59.76
CA ARG A 11 -18.59 -9.40 58.65
C ARG A 11 -19.66 -8.69 57.82
N GLN A 12 -20.93 -8.77 58.24
CA GLN A 12 -22.05 -8.26 57.45
C GLN A 12 -22.77 -7.07 58.10
N GLN A 13 -22.28 -6.55 59.23
CA GLN A 13 -22.86 -5.36 59.91
C GLN A 13 -21.97 -4.10 59.88
N ASP A 14 -20.70 -4.19 59.45
CA ASP A 14 -19.79 -3.02 59.40
C ASP A 14 -19.77 -2.26 58.06
N LEU A 15 -20.46 -2.75 57.03
CA LEU A 15 -20.61 -2.03 55.76
C LEU A 15 -21.81 -1.05 55.74
N SER A 16 -22.65 -1.07 56.78
CA SER A 16 -23.85 -0.22 56.90
C SER A 16 -23.59 1.16 57.51
N HIS A 17 -22.43 1.37 58.15
CA HIS A 17 -22.08 2.65 58.79
C HIS A 17 -21.11 3.52 57.98
N GLY A 18 -20.41 2.96 56.98
CA GLY A 18 -19.54 3.73 56.07
C GLY A 18 -20.27 4.43 54.92
N LEU A 19 -21.52 4.07 54.63
CA LEU A 19 -22.33 4.65 53.54
C LEU A 19 -23.25 5.81 53.95
N ARG A 20 -23.20 6.25 55.21
CA ARG A 20 -23.99 7.42 55.69
C ARG A 20 -23.17 8.71 55.84
N TYR A 21 -21.91 8.73 55.42
CA TYR A 21 -21.04 9.92 55.55
C TYR A 21 -20.66 10.58 54.22
N TRP A 22 -21.22 10.12 53.10
CA TRP A 22 -21.01 10.72 51.78
C TRP A 22 -22.28 11.27 51.14
N LYS A 23 -23.39 11.36 51.90
CA LYS A 23 -24.69 11.80 51.36
C LYS A 23 -25.02 13.28 51.57
N ASP A 24 -24.27 14.00 52.40
CA ASP A 24 -24.62 15.38 52.78
C ASP A 24 -23.58 16.45 52.37
N THR A 25 -22.69 16.14 51.43
CA THR A 25 -21.74 17.14 50.90
C THR A 25 -21.59 17.06 49.40
N VAL A 26 -22.70 17.26 48.68
CA VAL A 26 -22.64 17.77 47.31
C VAL A 26 -23.62 18.93 47.23
N PRO A 27 -23.15 20.20 47.19
CA PRO A 27 -24.02 21.30 46.85
C PRO A 27 -24.58 21.06 45.45
N SER A 28 -25.92 21.07 45.36
CA SER A 28 -26.67 21.20 44.13
C SER A 28 -26.33 22.53 43.46
N GLN A 29 -25.19 22.59 42.77
CA GLN A 29 -24.83 23.70 41.91
C GLN A 29 -23.70 23.27 40.97
N MET A 30 -24.07 22.50 39.94
CA MET A 30 -23.47 22.72 38.63
C MET A 30 -24.56 23.32 37.76
N ASP A 31 -24.66 24.64 37.89
CA ASP A 31 -25.21 25.49 36.85
C ASP A 31 -24.57 25.09 35.52
N SER A 32 -25.45 24.83 34.56
CA SER A 32 -25.31 25.07 33.12
C SER A 32 -24.03 25.82 32.72
N GLN A 33 -22.93 25.08 32.57
CA GLN A 33 -21.76 25.58 31.88
C GLN A 33 -21.66 24.83 30.56
N ASP A 34 -22.15 25.51 29.52
CA ASP A 34 -22.31 25.03 28.16
C ASP A 34 -21.06 24.28 27.67
N CYS A 35 -21.18 22.96 27.53
CA CYS A 35 -20.27 22.18 26.70
C CYS A 35 -20.48 22.63 25.24
N PRO A 36 -19.43 23.02 24.50
CA PRO A 36 -19.57 23.72 23.23
C PRO A 36 -20.09 22.89 22.04
N LEU A 37 -20.66 21.69 22.24
CA LEU A 37 -21.15 20.83 21.16
C LEU A 37 -22.40 20.01 21.57
N PRO A 38 -23.58 20.66 21.76
CA PRO A 38 -24.83 19.96 22.06
C PRO A 38 -25.23 18.95 20.96
N SER A 39 -24.87 19.21 19.70
CA SER A 39 -25.12 18.30 18.57
C SER A 39 -24.34 16.98 18.65
N VAL A 40 -23.11 17.01 19.18
CA VAL A 40 -22.32 15.79 19.36
C VAL A 40 -22.84 14.98 20.54
N LEU A 41 -23.27 15.66 21.61
CA LEU A 41 -23.87 15.00 22.76
C LEU A 41 -25.20 14.33 22.36
N GLU A 42 -26.03 14.99 21.55
CA GLU A 42 -27.24 14.40 20.97
C GLU A 42 -26.94 13.15 20.13
N ALA A 43 -25.92 13.21 19.26
CA ALA A 43 -25.48 12.06 18.47
C ALA A 43 -24.88 10.91 19.33
N LEU A 44 -24.29 11.23 20.48
CA LEU A 44 -23.68 10.26 21.40
C LEU A 44 -24.67 9.76 22.47
N THR A 45 -25.81 10.41 22.68
CA THR A 45 -26.83 9.95 23.65
C THR A 45 -27.24 8.48 23.51
N PRO A 46 -27.42 7.88 22.30
CA PRO A 46 -27.73 6.45 22.22
C PRO A 46 -26.55 5.53 22.59
N PHE A 47 -25.32 6.06 22.66
CA PHE A 47 -24.10 5.31 22.97
C PHE A 47 -23.60 5.54 24.40
N ILE A 48 -24.06 6.59 25.09
CA ILE A 48 -23.73 6.88 26.48
C ILE A 48 -24.70 6.12 27.39
N LYS A 49 -24.24 4.98 27.91
CA LYS A 49 -25.01 4.15 28.84
C LYS A 49 -24.86 4.65 30.29
N THR A 50 -25.87 4.43 31.13
CA THR A 50 -25.75 4.80 32.54
C THR A 50 -24.76 3.89 33.26
N ARG A 51 -24.17 4.36 34.37
CA ARG A 51 -23.21 3.57 35.15
C ARG A 51 -23.79 2.21 35.60
N HIS A 52 -25.10 2.15 35.81
CA HIS A 52 -25.80 0.92 36.18
C HIS A 52 -25.87 -0.05 35.00
N ASP A 53 -26.31 0.41 33.82
CA ASP A 53 -26.37 -0.42 32.61
C ASP A 53 -24.98 -0.94 32.22
N VAL A 54 -23.93 -0.13 32.38
CA VAL A 54 -22.56 -0.57 32.12
C VAL A 54 -22.11 -1.64 33.11
N ALA A 55 -22.54 -1.56 34.36
CA ALA A 55 -22.24 -2.59 35.36
C ALA A 55 -22.99 -3.89 35.04
N GLU A 56 -24.26 -3.80 34.65
CA GLU A 56 -25.09 -4.95 34.24
C GLU A 56 -24.54 -5.63 32.98
N ILE A 57 -24.15 -4.85 31.96
CA ILE A 57 -23.48 -5.38 30.76
C ILE A 57 -22.16 -6.05 31.12
N ARG A 58 -21.40 -5.48 32.07
CA ARG A 58 -20.13 -6.08 32.51
C ARG A 58 -20.36 -7.40 33.23
N THR A 59 -21.40 -7.50 34.07
CA THR A 59 -21.76 -8.77 34.71
C THR A 59 -22.24 -9.79 33.70
N ASP A 60 -23.07 -9.39 32.74
CA ASP A 60 -23.57 -10.29 31.68
C ASP A 60 -22.45 -10.80 30.77
N LEU A 61 -21.51 -9.93 30.39
CA LEU A 61 -20.34 -10.32 29.61
C LEU A 61 -19.41 -11.23 30.42
N HIS A 62 -19.21 -10.93 31.70
CA HIS A 62 -18.41 -11.76 32.58
C HIS A 62 -19.01 -13.17 32.69
N ASP A 63 -20.31 -13.28 32.93
CA ASP A 63 -21.04 -14.54 32.98
C ASP A 63 -21.00 -15.29 31.63
N HIS A 64 -21.14 -14.58 30.51
CA HIS A 64 -21.05 -15.19 29.18
C HIS A 64 -19.64 -15.74 28.90
N LEU A 65 -18.60 -14.97 29.21
CA LEU A 65 -17.22 -15.41 29.09
C LEU A 65 -16.93 -16.59 30.01
N GLN A 66 -17.41 -16.56 31.25
CA GLN A 66 -17.29 -17.67 32.20
C GLN A 66 -17.89 -18.96 31.64
N ARG A 67 -19.11 -18.89 31.08
CA ARG A 67 -19.76 -20.05 30.43
C ARG A 67 -18.99 -20.56 29.20
N CYS A 68 -18.35 -19.67 28.44
CA CYS A 68 -17.52 -20.06 27.30
C CYS A 68 -16.23 -20.77 27.75
N ILE A 69 -15.60 -20.28 28.83
CA ILE A 69 -14.40 -20.88 29.43
C ILE A 69 -14.72 -22.27 30.00
N ASP A 70 -15.84 -22.39 30.73
CA ASP A 70 -16.28 -23.67 31.34
C ASP A 70 -16.60 -24.73 30.28
N ARG A 71 -17.02 -24.32 29.08
CA ARG A 71 -17.34 -25.22 27.96
C ARG A 71 -16.10 -25.72 27.21
N GLU A 72 -15.04 -24.94 27.16
CA GLU A 72 -13.80 -25.27 26.43
C GLU A 72 -12.67 -25.79 27.34
N GLY A 73 -12.84 -25.73 28.67
CA GLY A 73 -11.87 -26.25 29.64
C GLY A 73 -10.48 -25.59 29.55
N SER A 74 -10.39 -24.45 28.86
CA SER A 74 -9.14 -23.77 28.54
C SER A 74 -9.05 -22.43 29.27
N ALA A 75 -7.94 -22.20 29.96
CA ALA A 75 -7.65 -20.92 30.60
C ALA A 75 -7.61 -19.80 29.55
N LEU A 76 -8.06 -18.59 29.93
CA LEU A 76 -8.07 -17.40 29.09
C LEU A 76 -6.65 -17.02 28.61
N SER A 77 -6.20 -17.60 27.51
CA SER A 77 -5.04 -17.12 26.77
C SER A 77 -5.48 -16.07 25.77
N SER A 78 -4.70 -15.00 25.58
CA SER A 78 -4.99 -13.93 24.62
C SER A 78 -5.18 -14.46 23.19
N VAL A 79 -4.61 -15.63 22.88
CA VAL A 79 -4.79 -16.32 21.61
C VAL A 79 -6.14 -17.02 21.48
N SER A 80 -6.70 -17.54 22.57
CA SER A 80 -8.05 -18.15 22.57
C SER A 80 -9.15 -17.11 22.35
N LEU A 81 -8.93 -15.87 22.82
CA LEU A 81 -9.82 -14.74 22.56
C LEU A 81 -9.67 -14.20 21.12
N ALA A 82 -8.47 -14.23 20.56
CA ALA A 82 -8.20 -13.78 19.19
C ALA A 82 -8.69 -14.76 18.12
N ASN A 83 -8.89 -16.03 18.47
CA ASN A 83 -9.36 -17.05 17.56
C ASN A 83 -10.44 -17.92 18.21
N PRO A 84 -11.70 -17.44 18.31
CA PRO A 84 -12.80 -18.28 18.71
C PRO A 84 -12.95 -19.35 17.62
N ARG A 85 -12.39 -20.54 17.86
CA ARG A 85 -12.56 -21.69 16.98
C ARG A 85 -14.06 -21.87 16.82
N SER A 86 -14.52 -21.61 15.60
CA SER A 86 -15.92 -21.57 15.21
C SER A 86 -16.51 -22.98 15.24
N GLY A 87 -16.71 -23.53 16.44
CA GLY A 87 -17.34 -24.81 16.69
C GLY A 87 -18.69 -24.67 17.40
N THR A 88 -19.00 -23.47 17.90
CA THR A 88 -20.31 -23.22 18.48
C THR A 88 -21.13 -22.41 17.47
N THR A 89 -22.13 -23.08 16.90
CA THR A 89 -23.37 -22.48 16.43
C THR A 89 -23.97 -21.65 17.56
N GLN A 90 -23.40 -20.46 17.81
CA GLN A 90 -24.01 -19.47 18.67
C GLN A 90 -25.21 -18.93 17.90
N GLN A 91 -26.34 -19.53 18.25
CA GLN A 91 -27.67 -18.98 18.16
C GLN A 91 -27.59 -17.50 18.55
N THR A 92 -27.56 -16.63 17.54
CA THR A 92 -27.62 -15.18 17.75
C THR A 92 -28.86 -14.93 18.59
N SER A 93 -28.69 -14.34 19.77
CA SER A 93 -29.79 -13.81 20.56
C SER A 93 -30.70 -13.00 19.63
N PRO A 94 -32.03 -13.22 19.68
CA PRO A 94 -32.97 -12.74 18.66
C PRO A 94 -33.10 -11.20 18.58
N ASP A 95 -32.44 -10.45 19.46
CA ASP A 95 -32.63 -9.00 19.61
C ASP A 95 -31.69 -8.14 18.74
N ILE A 96 -30.69 -8.73 18.07
CA ILE A 96 -29.79 -7.96 17.19
C ILE A 96 -30.50 -7.68 15.86
N THR A 97 -31.11 -6.50 15.76
CA THR A 97 -31.89 -6.07 14.60
C THR A 97 -31.14 -4.99 13.81
N GLY A 98 -31.25 -4.99 12.48
CA GLY A 98 -30.69 -3.95 11.59
C GLY A 98 -29.30 -4.24 11.03
N ALA A 99 -28.49 -3.18 10.84
CA ALA A 99 -27.20 -3.22 10.14
C ALA A 99 -26.18 -4.18 10.80
N HIS A 100 -26.23 -4.34 12.11
CA HIS A 100 -25.36 -5.27 12.84
C HIS A 100 -25.65 -6.73 12.45
N LYS A 101 -26.93 -7.11 12.27
CA LYS A 101 -27.31 -8.43 11.77
C LYS A 101 -26.82 -8.65 10.34
N ALA A 102 -26.92 -7.62 9.49
CA ALA A 102 -26.41 -7.69 8.12
C ALA A 102 -24.89 -7.88 8.10
N TYR A 103 -24.15 -7.17 8.96
CA TYR A 103 -22.71 -7.33 9.12
C TYR A 103 -22.32 -8.74 9.60
N LEU A 104 -22.99 -9.27 10.62
CA LEU A 104 -22.72 -10.63 11.10
C LEU A 104 -23.05 -11.69 10.04
N ASN A 105 -24.11 -11.49 9.27
CA ASN A 105 -24.44 -12.36 8.14
C ASN A 105 -23.40 -12.27 7.02
N ALA A 106 -22.91 -11.06 6.71
CA ALA A 106 -21.83 -10.85 5.74
C ALA A 106 -20.53 -11.52 6.19
N LEU A 107 -20.18 -11.42 7.47
CA LEU A 107 -19.00 -12.06 8.04
C LEU A 107 -19.09 -13.59 7.99
N ARG A 108 -20.28 -14.15 8.25
CA ARG A 108 -20.56 -15.58 8.08
C ARG A 108 -20.48 -16.01 6.60
N ALA A 109 -21.02 -15.20 5.69
CA ALA A 109 -20.94 -15.49 4.26
C ALA A 109 -19.48 -15.43 3.77
N HIS A 110 -18.69 -14.49 4.28
CA HIS A 110 -17.27 -14.37 3.99
C HIS A 110 -16.48 -15.59 4.47
N SER A 111 -16.68 -16.06 5.71
CA SER A 111 -15.97 -17.25 6.20
C SER A 111 -16.32 -18.51 5.40
N VAL A 112 -17.58 -18.66 4.99
CA VAL A 112 -18.01 -19.74 4.08
C VAL A 112 -17.36 -19.62 2.70
N ALA A 113 -17.32 -18.41 2.14
CA ALA A 113 -16.68 -18.16 0.85
C ALA A 113 -15.17 -18.43 0.89
N GLN A 114 -14.50 -18.04 1.98
CA GLN A 114 -13.09 -18.31 2.21
C GLN A 114 -12.82 -19.82 2.33
N GLY A 115 -13.64 -20.56 3.07
CA GLY A 115 -13.53 -22.02 3.12
C GLY A 115 -13.70 -22.69 1.75
N ARG A 116 -14.60 -22.18 0.90
CA ARG A 116 -14.74 -22.65 -0.49
C ARG A 116 -13.53 -22.32 -1.35
N TYR A 117 -12.98 -21.12 -1.21
CA TYR A 117 -11.77 -20.71 -1.92
C TYR A 117 -10.58 -21.59 -1.53
N ASP A 118 -10.39 -21.84 -0.23
CA ASP A 118 -9.32 -22.69 0.27
C ASP A 118 -9.48 -24.14 -0.21
N ALA A 119 -10.72 -24.66 -0.27
CA ALA A 119 -11.00 -25.96 -0.85
C ALA A 119 -10.67 -26.02 -2.35
N LEU A 120 -11.11 -25.03 -3.14
CA LEU A 120 -10.77 -24.95 -4.57
C LEU A 120 -9.26 -24.79 -4.80
N LYS A 121 -8.58 -24.04 -3.94
CA LYS A 121 -7.13 -23.89 -3.98
C LYS A 121 -6.43 -25.22 -3.68
N ALA A 122 -6.93 -25.99 -2.72
CA ALA A 122 -6.43 -27.34 -2.46
C ALA A 122 -6.68 -28.27 -3.66
N ASP A 123 -7.87 -28.22 -4.26
CA ASP A 123 -8.19 -29.00 -5.47
C ASP A 123 -7.26 -28.63 -6.64
N LEU A 124 -7.00 -27.34 -6.87
CA LEU A 124 -6.05 -26.87 -7.88
C LEU A 124 -4.62 -27.34 -7.60
N ALA A 125 -4.20 -27.38 -6.33
CA ALA A 125 -2.90 -27.93 -5.95
C ALA A 125 -2.83 -29.46 -6.17
N HIS A 126 -3.97 -30.15 -6.17
CA HIS A 126 -4.06 -31.58 -6.47
C HIS A 126 -4.16 -31.90 -7.96
N LEU A 127 -4.44 -30.91 -8.84
CA LEU A 127 -4.28 -31.10 -10.27
C LEU A 127 -2.78 -31.08 -10.59
N PRO A 128 -2.18 -32.20 -11.03
CA PRO A 128 -0.79 -32.20 -11.45
C PRO A 128 -0.65 -31.24 -12.63
N GLU A 129 0.17 -30.21 -12.44
CA GLU A 129 0.61 -29.28 -13.46
C GLU A 129 0.98 -30.07 -14.72
N SER A 130 0.17 -29.95 -15.77
CA SER A 130 0.35 -30.66 -17.04
C SER A 130 1.56 -30.11 -17.78
N THR A 131 2.74 -30.42 -17.24
CA THR A 131 4.06 -30.27 -17.85
C THR A 131 4.26 -31.39 -18.85
N HIS A 132 3.41 -31.48 -19.86
CA HIS A 132 3.61 -32.33 -21.03
C HIS A 132 3.04 -31.70 -22.32
N LEU A 133 3.42 -30.45 -22.61
CA LEU A 133 3.37 -29.91 -23.97
C LEU A 133 4.58 -30.39 -24.78
N ASN A 134 4.77 -31.71 -24.85
CA ASN A 134 5.67 -32.38 -25.78
C ASN A 134 5.22 -33.83 -25.96
N ARG A 135 4.02 -34.02 -26.53
CA ARG A 135 3.70 -35.28 -27.20
C ARG A 135 2.72 -35.05 -28.33
N ALA A 136 3.28 -35.03 -29.53
CA ALA A 136 2.55 -35.12 -30.78
C ALA A 136 1.62 -36.33 -30.77
N VAL A 137 0.30 -36.11 -30.84
CA VAL A 137 -0.68 -37.07 -31.40
C VAL A 137 -1.88 -36.31 -31.97
N SER A 138 -2.05 -36.46 -33.29
CA SER A 138 -3.26 -36.50 -34.12
C SER A 138 -4.31 -35.40 -34.07
N ALA A 139 -4.32 -34.65 -35.18
CA ALA A 139 -5.43 -34.45 -36.12
C ALA A 139 -6.87 -34.73 -35.63
N ASN A 140 -7.72 -33.73 -35.86
CA ASN A 140 -9.19 -33.72 -35.89
C ASN A 140 -9.91 -33.50 -34.55
N GLY A 141 -9.72 -32.31 -33.99
CA GLY A 141 -10.70 -31.63 -33.14
C GLY A 141 -10.81 -30.16 -33.59
N PRO A 142 -11.97 -29.49 -33.44
CA PRO A 142 -12.17 -28.13 -33.95
C PRO A 142 -11.14 -27.20 -33.31
N SER A 143 -10.28 -26.64 -34.15
CA SER A 143 -9.17 -25.77 -33.78
C SER A 143 -9.62 -24.75 -32.74
N SER A 144 -9.01 -24.82 -31.56
CA SER A 144 -9.09 -23.76 -30.57
C SER A 144 -8.84 -22.41 -31.26
N ILE A 145 -9.67 -21.42 -30.96
CA ILE A 145 -9.62 -20.07 -31.54
C ILE A 145 -8.18 -19.49 -31.49
N SER A 146 -7.39 -19.89 -30.48
CA SER A 146 -5.97 -19.58 -30.32
C SER A 146 -5.08 -20.00 -31.50
N ASP A 147 -5.34 -21.16 -32.11
CA ASP A 147 -4.48 -21.74 -33.15
C ASP A 147 -4.64 -21.02 -34.49
N SER A 148 -5.81 -20.41 -34.73
CA SER A 148 -6.09 -19.57 -35.89
C SER A 148 -5.68 -18.11 -35.70
N TYR A 149 -5.63 -17.62 -34.45
CA TYR A 149 -5.41 -16.21 -34.14
C TYR A 149 -3.93 -15.79 -34.19
N ILE A 150 -3.02 -16.65 -33.74
CA ILE A 150 -1.57 -16.40 -33.77
C ILE A 150 -1.02 -16.20 -35.19
N PRO A 151 -1.35 -17.04 -36.21
CA PRO A 151 -0.88 -16.80 -37.57
C PRO A 151 -1.46 -15.51 -38.17
N LEU A 152 -2.70 -15.14 -37.83
CA LEU A 152 -3.31 -13.86 -38.24
C LEU A 152 -2.56 -12.66 -37.66
N LEU A 153 -2.16 -12.71 -36.38
CA LEU A 153 -1.33 -11.67 -35.76
C LEU A 153 0.03 -11.53 -36.45
N ARG A 154 0.71 -12.66 -36.72
CA ARG A 154 1.99 -12.66 -37.46
C ARG A 154 1.84 -12.07 -38.87
N GLN A 155 0.73 -12.36 -39.54
CA GLN A 155 0.44 -11.81 -40.88
C GLN A 155 0.16 -10.30 -40.82
N ARG A 156 -0.58 -9.83 -39.81
CA ARG A 156 -0.81 -8.40 -39.57
C ARG A 156 0.49 -7.65 -39.26
N GLU A 157 1.38 -8.25 -38.48
CA GLU A 157 2.69 -7.68 -38.19
C GLU A 157 3.56 -7.58 -39.45
N LYS A 158 3.60 -8.65 -40.26
CA LYS A 158 4.28 -8.62 -41.57
C LYS A 158 3.72 -7.53 -42.48
N ARG A 159 2.39 -7.36 -42.53
CA ARG A 159 1.74 -6.30 -43.31
C ARG A 159 2.12 -4.91 -42.81
N ARG A 160 2.16 -4.67 -41.49
CA ARG A 160 2.61 -3.39 -40.93
C ARG A 160 4.06 -3.07 -41.30
N ARG A 161 4.95 -4.08 -41.23
CA ARG A 161 6.36 -3.93 -41.64
C ARG A 161 6.48 -3.58 -43.12
N LEU A 162 5.72 -4.25 -43.99
CA LEU A 162 5.70 -3.94 -45.43
C LEU A 162 5.15 -2.54 -45.71
N GLN A 163 4.09 -2.11 -45.02
CA GLN A 163 3.56 -0.76 -45.16
C GLN A 163 4.55 0.32 -44.69
N LEU A 164 5.37 0.04 -43.67
CA LEU A 164 6.43 0.94 -43.25
C LEU A 164 7.50 1.07 -44.35
N ILE A 165 7.91 -0.06 -44.95
CA ILE A 165 8.86 -0.09 -46.06
C ILE A 165 8.29 0.64 -47.28
N GLU A 166 7.02 0.43 -47.61
CA GLU A 166 6.33 1.11 -48.71
C GLU A 166 6.25 2.62 -48.48
N ARG A 167 5.93 3.06 -47.26
CA ARG A 167 5.94 4.48 -46.88
C ARG A 167 7.34 5.08 -46.92
N ALA A 168 8.35 4.38 -46.41
CA ALA A 168 9.74 4.82 -46.46
C ALA A 168 10.23 4.90 -47.91
N TYR A 169 9.89 3.93 -48.74
CA TYR A 169 10.18 3.94 -50.17
C TYR A 169 9.47 5.09 -50.88
N ALA A 170 8.19 5.33 -50.60
CA ALA A 170 7.45 6.47 -51.14
C ALA A 170 8.05 7.82 -50.68
N ALA A 171 8.51 7.92 -49.43
CA ALA A 171 9.17 9.10 -48.90
C ALA A 171 10.54 9.33 -49.59
N VAL A 172 11.32 8.27 -49.81
CA VAL A 172 12.60 8.34 -50.54
C VAL A 172 12.38 8.62 -52.03
N ALA A 173 11.35 8.07 -52.66
CA ALA A 173 11.00 8.35 -54.05
C ALA A 173 10.50 9.80 -54.25
N ALA A 174 9.72 10.31 -53.29
CA ALA A 174 9.28 11.71 -53.27
C ALA A 174 10.45 12.68 -53.00
N ALA A 175 11.40 12.30 -52.14
CA ALA A 175 12.62 13.08 -51.91
C ALA A 175 13.62 12.99 -53.08
N GLY A 176 13.69 11.83 -53.74
CA GLY A 176 14.66 11.54 -54.81
C GLY A 176 14.40 12.26 -56.13
N THR A 177 13.18 12.76 -56.37
CA THR A 177 12.86 13.57 -57.56
C THR A 177 13.34 15.03 -57.43
N GLY A 178 13.69 15.50 -56.23
CA GLY A 178 14.32 16.81 -56.00
C GLY A 178 15.83 16.77 -55.79
N LEU A 179 16.47 15.60 -55.89
CA LEU A 179 17.82 15.35 -55.36
C LEU A 179 18.92 15.16 -56.40
N ILE A 180 18.76 15.71 -57.60
CA ILE A 180 19.83 15.64 -58.62
C ILE A 180 20.87 16.77 -58.45
N ASP A 181 20.63 17.77 -57.58
CA ASP A 181 21.54 18.94 -57.50
C ASP A 181 21.85 19.45 -56.08
N GLY A 182 21.61 18.66 -55.04
CA GLY A 182 21.81 19.09 -53.65
C GLY A 182 22.44 18.03 -52.74
N HIS A 183 23.52 18.40 -52.06
CA HIS A 183 24.21 17.58 -51.07
C HIS A 183 23.21 17.04 -50.02
N LEU A 184 23.15 15.72 -49.91
CA LEU A 184 22.18 14.92 -49.11
C LEU A 184 21.97 15.43 -47.67
N ASP A 185 23.00 16.07 -47.11
CA ASP A 185 23.04 16.65 -45.77
C ASP A 185 22.04 17.81 -45.57
N ASN A 186 21.75 18.56 -46.63
CA ASN A 186 20.83 19.70 -46.57
C ASN A 186 19.36 19.26 -46.54
N VAL A 187 19.02 18.12 -47.17
CA VAL A 187 17.66 17.58 -47.17
C VAL A 187 17.35 16.88 -45.84
N VAL A 188 18.34 16.23 -45.23
CA VAL A 188 18.22 15.69 -43.87
C VAL A 188 17.97 16.81 -42.86
N LYS A 189 18.68 17.95 -42.96
CA LYS A 189 18.42 19.12 -42.10
C LYS A 189 17.04 19.75 -42.32
N GLN A 190 16.54 19.76 -43.56
CA GLN A 190 15.21 20.31 -43.87
C GLN A 190 14.05 19.43 -43.39
N GLN A 191 14.16 18.10 -43.47
CA GLN A 191 13.09 17.19 -43.05
C GLN A 191 13.15 16.79 -41.58
N ALA A 192 14.34 16.66 -40.99
CA ALA A 192 14.51 16.26 -39.60
C ALA A 192 14.62 17.44 -38.61
N GLY A 193 14.68 18.68 -39.13
CA GLY A 193 15.04 19.86 -38.36
C GLY A 193 16.53 19.86 -38.00
N ASP A 194 17.03 21.01 -37.52
CA ASP A 194 18.37 21.06 -36.94
C ASP A 194 18.42 20.08 -35.77
N LEU A 195 19.35 19.11 -35.84
CA LEU A 195 19.59 18.20 -34.73
C LEU A 195 19.77 19.06 -33.47
N PRO A 196 19.03 18.79 -32.38
CA PRO A 196 19.25 19.49 -31.14
C PRO A 196 20.73 19.35 -30.83
N THR A 197 21.41 20.49 -30.69
CA THR A 197 22.81 20.51 -30.31
C THR A 197 22.89 19.64 -29.07
N PRO A 198 23.60 18.49 -29.11
CA PRO A 198 23.74 17.68 -27.91
C PRO A 198 24.27 18.62 -26.84
N PRO A 199 23.74 18.56 -25.60
CA PRO A 199 24.19 19.46 -24.55
C PRO A 199 25.70 19.40 -24.57
N THR A 200 26.30 20.55 -24.85
CA THR A 200 27.75 20.74 -24.77
C THR A 200 28.08 20.66 -23.28
N GLN A 201 28.05 19.45 -22.76
CA GLN A 201 28.90 19.02 -21.67
C GLN A 201 30.19 18.54 -22.31
N GLN A 202 30.90 19.49 -22.91
CA GLN A 202 32.33 19.50 -22.71
C GLN A 202 32.54 20.14 -21.33
N PRO A 203 32.77 19.37 -20.25
CA PRO A 203 33.73 19.87 -19.28
C PRO A 203 35.03 20.11 -20.07
N PRO A 204 35.64 21.29 -19.98
CA PRO A 204 37.00 21.43 -20.48
C PRO A 204 37.86 20.40 -19.75
N THR A 205 38.81 19.80 -20.46
CA THR A 205 39.88 18.93 -19.96
C THR A 205 39.52 17.53 -19.41
N TYR A 206 39.25 16.60 -20.32
CA TYR A 206 39.74 15.22 -20.17
C TYR A 206 40.29 14.73 -21.52
N ARG A 207 41.38 15.37 -21.99
CA ARG A 207 42.16 14.86 -23.13
C ARG A 207 43.64 14.62 -22.85
N GLU A 208 44.07 14.80 -21.62
CA GLU A 208 45.34 14.28 -21.14
C GLU A 208 45.04 13.55 -19.84
N LYS A 209 45.55 12.33 -19.65
CA LYS A 209 45.60 11.70 -18.34
C LYS A 209 46.27 12.71 -17.42
N PRO A 210 45.56 13.39 -16.49
CA PRO A 210 46.23 14.31 -15.61
C PRO A 210 47.13 13.46 -14.74
N ASP A 211 48.43 13.74 -14.81
CA ASP A 211 49.47 13.07 -14.05
C ASP A 211 49.01 12.97 -12.58
N VAL A 212 48.59 11.76 -12.21
CA VAL A 212 48.04 11.46 -10.90
C VAL A 212 49.07 11.80 -9.83
N GLU A 213 50.36 11.70 -10.17
CA GLU A 213 51.47 12.09 -9.32
C GLU A 213 51.51 13.61 -9.09
N ALA A 214 51.31 14.43 -10.11
CA ALA A 214 51.23 15.89 -9.96
C ALA A 214 50.05 16.32 -9.05
N ARG A 215 48.88 15.67 -9.16
CA ARG A 215 47.75 15.93 -8.26
C ARG A 215 48.01 15.43 -6.84
N ILE A 216 48.65 14.27 -6.68
CA ILE A 216 49.08 13.78 -5.37
C ILE A 216 50.12 14.72 -4.75
N LEU A 217 51.02 15.31 -5.54
CA LEU A 217 51.99 16.29 -5.08
C LEU A 217 51.33 17.61 -4.69
N GLN A 218 50.32 18.07 -5.43
CA GLN A 218 49.50 19.21 -5.02
C GLN A 218 48.72 18.93 -3.73
N LEU A 219 48.17 17.72 -3.57
CA LEU A 219 47.50 17.32 -2.34
C LEU A 219 48.47 17.24 -1.16
N LYS A 220 49.65 16.64 -1.35
CA LYS A 220 50.71 16.61 -0.34
C LYS A 220 51.17 18.02 0.04
N LYS A 221 51.32 18.92 -0.94
CA LYS A 221 51.68 20.32 -0.70
C LYS A 221 50.61 21.06 0.08
N THR A 222 49.33 20.89 -0.27
CA THR A 222 48.22 21.53 0.44
C THR A 222 48.06 20.99 1.85
N VAL A 223 48.16 19.67 2.05
CA VAL A 223 48.13 19.04 3.38
C VAL A 223 49.30 19.50 4.26
N LEU A 224 50.50 19.66 3.68
CA LEU A 224 51.64 20.21 4.43
C LEU A 224 51.47 21.69 4.76
N SER A 225 50.88 22.48 3.84
CA SER A 225 50.57 23.89 4.08
C SER A 225 49.53 24.04 5.19
N THR A 226 48.42 23.30 5.12
CA THR A 226 47.36 23.36 6.14
C THR A 226 47.86 22.85 7.49
N LYS A 227 48.71 21.81 7.52
CA LYS A 227 49.35 21.35 8.76
C LYS A 227 50.26 22.43 9.36
N ARG A 228 50.96 23.21 8.53
CA ARG A 228 51.77 24.35 8.98
C ARG A 228 50.88 25.47 9.52
N ASP A 229 49.79 25.79 8.83
CA ASP A 229 48.84 26.84 9.25
C ASP A 229 48.14 26.47 10.57
N VAL A 230 47.74 25.21 10.72
CA VAL A 230 47.17 24.70 11.98
C VAL A 230 48.19 24.74 13.11
N LYS A 231 49.44 24.36 12.86
CA LYS A 231 50.52 24.50 13.85
C LYS A 231 50.81 25.95 14.20
N GLN A 232 50.78 26.87 13.23
CA GLN A 232 50.98 28.29 13.47
C GLN A 232 49.82 28.90 14.27
N ARG A 233 48.56 28.52 13.98
CA ARG A 233 47.39 28.90 14.79
C ARG A 233 47.44 28.30 16.19
N ALA A 234 47.92 27.07 16.34
CA ALA A 234 48.12 26.44 17.64
C ALA A 234 49.22 27.14 18.46
N ALA A 235 50.32 27.55 17.80
CA ALA A 235 51.41 28.30 18.42
C ALA A 235 51.00 29.73 18.79
N MET A 236 50.24 30.42 17.93
CA MET A 236 49.65 31.72 18.26
C MET A 236 48.67 31.63 19.44
N LYS A 237 47.89 30.55 19.55
CA LYS A 237 47.05 30.29 20.74
C LYS A 237 47.84 30.01 22.03
N SER A 238 49.11 29.59 21.94
CA SER A 238 49.97 29.43 23.12
C SER A 238 50.70 30.72 23.51
N ASP A 239 51.00 31.61 22.56
CA ASP A 239 51.60 32.93 22.84
C ASP A 239 50.55 33.97 23.30
N ASP A 240 49.28 33.83 22.92
CA ASP A 240 48.17 34.73 23.32
C ASP A 240 47.58 34.39 24.72
N ARG A 241 48.30 33.58 25.52
CA ARG A 241 48.00 33.32 26.94
C ARG A 241 48.67 34.32 27.90
N GLY A 242 49.30 35.37 27.38
CA GLY A 242 49.74 36.53 28.15
C GLY A 242 49.03 37.79 27.65
N ASN A 243 48.12 38.34 28.45
CA ASN A 243 47.31 39.55 28.20
C ASN A 243 46.23 39.46 27.11
N ASP A 244 45.07 38.91 27.44
CA ASP A 244 43.90 39.71 27.81
C ASP A 244 42.69 38.79 27.94
N VAL A 245 42.08 38.80 29.12
CA VAL A 245 40.80 38.12 29.34
C VAL A 245 39.69 39.03 28.80
N PRO A 246 38.89 38.53 27.86
CA PRO A 246 37.45 38.64 28.03
C PRO A 246 36.88 37.22 28.13
N GLN A 247 36.10 36.99 29.19
CA GLN A 247 35.37 35.75 29.41
C GLN A 247 34.53 35.39 28.17
N ALA A 248 35.01 34.47 27.36
CA ALA A 248 34.16 33.69 26.46
C ALA A 248 33.51 32.58 27.30
N GLY A 249 32.24 32.78 27.66
CA GLY A 249 31.46 31.79 28.38
C GLY A 249 31.45 30.42 27.67
N PRO A 250 31.21 29.32 28.41
CA PRO A 250 31.28 27.94 27.89
C PRO A 250 30.31 27.62 26.74
N GLY A 251 29.44 28.55 26.33
CA GLY A 251 28.55 28.41 25.18
C GLY A 251 29.22 28.57 23.81
N GLY A 252 30.35 29.29 23.70
CA GLY A 252 31.01 29.51 22.40
C GLY A 252 31.62 28.24 21.79
N GLY A 253 32.12 27.34 22.64
CA GLY A 253 32.65 26.04 22.22
C GLY A 253 31.55 25.10 21.72
N ILE A 254 30.36 25.17 22.31
CA ILE A 254 29.21 24.33 21.93
C ILE A 254 28.66 24.80 20.58
N VAL A 255 28.55 26.12 20.36
CA VAL A 255 28.12 26.68 19.07
C VAL A 255 29.14 26.38 17.97
N GLY A 256 30.45 26.46 18.26
CA GLY A 256 31.50 26.06 17.32
C GLY A 256 31.45 24.57 16.98
N LEU A 257 31.21 23.70 17.97
CA LEU A 257 31.08 22.26 17.76
C LEU A 257 29.82 21.92 16.96
N GLN A 258 28.71 22.60 17.23
CA GLN A 258 27.45 22.44 16.51
C GLN A 258 27.57 22.94 15.06
N SER A 259 28.30 24.03 14.83
CA SER A 259 28.62 24.51 13.48
C SER A 259 29.49 23.51 12.73
N ALA A 260 30.52 22.96 13.38
CA ALA A 260 31.39 21.95 12.76
C ALA A 260 30.63 20.65 12.45
N LEU A 261 29.69 20.26 13.32
CA LEU A 261 28.85 19.08 13.10
C LEU A 261 27.89 19.31 11.93
N ASN A 262 27.26 20.47 11.86
CA ASN A 262 26.38 20.82 10.74
C ASN A 262 27.14 20.89 9.41
N GLU A 263 28.37 21.42 9.41
CA GLU A 263 29.23 21.46 8.23
C GLU A 263 29.67 20.06 7.78
N LEU A 264 30.00 19.17 8.74
CA LEU A 264 30.36 17.78 8.45
C LEU A 264 29.16 16.98 7.94
N THR A 265 27.98 17.17 8.52
CA THR A 265 26.73 16.59 8.03
C THR A 265 26.40 17.09 6.63
N GLY A 266 26.49 18.39 6.36
CA GLY A 266 26.30 18.93 5.02
C GLY A 266 27.32 18.39 4.01
N TRP A 267 28.58 18.22 4.43
CA TRP A 267 29.60 17.60 3.59
C TRP A 267 29.28 16.12 3.30
N MET A 268 28.85 15.35 4.30
CA MET A 268 28.43 13.96 4.11
C MET A 268 27.19 13.85 3.23
N GLU A 269 26.19 14.70 3.42
CA GLU A 269 24.99 14.75 2.58
C GLU A 269 25.34 15.09 1.14
N GLN A 270 26.27 16.03 0.92
CA GLN A 270 26.76 16.36 -0.42
C GLN A 270 27.53 15.19 -1.05
N GLN A 271 28.37 14.48 -0.29
CA GLN A 271 29.06 13.29 -0.79
C GLN A 271 28.08 12.15 -1.08
N LEU A 272 27.06 11.94 -0.25
CA LEU A 272 26.02 10.94 -0.46
C LEU A 272 25.11 11.31 -1.64
N ALA A 273 24.83 12.59 -1.87
CA ALA A 273 24.11 13.04 -3.06
C ALA A 273 24.90 12.77 -4.35
N ILE A 274 26.22 13.00 -4.34
CA ILE A 274 27.10 12.68 -5.49
C ILE A 274 27.14 11.16 -5.74
N ILE A 275 27.11 10.33 -4.70
CA ILE A 275 27.08 8.86 -4.84
C ILE A 275 25.70 8.38 -5.32
N GLY A 276 24.62 8.96 -4.80
CA GLY A 276 23.25 8.62 -5.19
C GLY A 276 22.88 9.02 -6.62
N ASP A 277 23.47 10.09 -7.15
CA ASP A 277 23.26 10.52 -8.54
C ASP A 277 24.01 9.62 -9.54
N VAL A 278 25.13 9.00 -9.12
CA VAL A 278 25.90 8.05 -9.95
C VAL A 278 25.23 6.67 -10.07
N GLU A 279 24.43 6.26 -9.07
CA GLU A 279 23.66 5.00 -9.13
C GLU A 279 22.30 5.15 -9.85
N GLY A 280 21.86 6.37 -10.15
CA GLY A 280 20.59 6.67 -10.81
C GLY A 280 20.59 6.56 -12.34
N GLU A 281 21.75 6.46 -13.00
CA GLU A 281 21.85 6.55 -14.46
C GLU A 281 22.39 5.28 -15.16
N VAL A 282 22.66 4.19 -14.43
CA VAL A 282 23.15 2.93 -15.01
C VAL A 282 22.22 1.78 -14.68
N GLN A 283 21.12 1.65 -15.43
CA GLN A 283 20.39 0.39 -15.50
C GLN A 283 19.53 0.24 -16.77
N THR A 284 20.19 0.23 -17.93
CA THR A 284 19.71 -0.52 -19.09
C THR A 284 20.88 -1.08 -19.89
N SER A 285 21.35 -2.30 -19.58
CA SER A 285 21.82 -3.29 -20.59
C SER A 285 22.37 -4.55 -19.93
N ASP A 286 21.80 -5.66 -20.39
CA ASP A 286 22.32 -7.01 -20.62
C ASP A 286 23.41 -7.64 -19.72
N VAL A 287 23.03 -8.84 -19.29
CA VAL A 287 23.87 -9.97 -18.88
C VAL A 287 25.04 -10.18 -19.85
N THR A 288 26.27 -10.12 -19.35
CA THR A 288 27.31 -11.07 -19.75
C THR A 288 28.43 -11.18 -18.72
N THR A 289 28.71 -12.43 -18.35
CA THR A 289 29.76 -12.92 -17.49
C THR A 289 31.15 -12.47 -17.95
N ALA A 290 31.95 -11.84 -17.07
CA ALA A 290 33.41 -11.89 -17.14
C ALA A 290 34.05 -11.62 -15.78
N ILE A 291 34.83 -12.62 -15.37
CA ILE A 291 35.64 -12.78 -14.18
C ILE A 291 36.75 -11.72 -14.10
N ASN A 292 36.88 -10.99 -12.96
CA ASN A 292 38.11 -10.86 -12.14
C ASN A 292 38.08 -9.64 -11.19
N GLY A 293 38.18 -9.94 -9.88
CA GLY A 293 39.14 -9.26 -9.00
C GLY A 293 38.68 -8.13 -8.07
N HIS A 294 37.97 -8.45 -6.97
CA HIS A 294 38.36 -7.95 -5.64
C HIS A 294 37.74 -8.80 -4.49
N PRO A 295 38.44 -8.93 -3.34
CA PRO A 295 38.22 -10.03 -2.40
C PRO A 295 37.24 -9.69 -1.27
N ALA A 296 36.54 -10.74 -0.81
CA ALA A 296 36.00 -10.91 0.54
C ALA A 296 35.10 -9.80 1.12
N SER A 297 33.80 -9.90 0.84
CA SER A 297 32.79 -9.70 1.88
C SER A 297 31.84 -10.90 1.81
N GLY A 298 31.68 -11.59 2.94
CA GLY A 298 31.21 -12.96 3.03
C GLY A 298 29.90 -13.22 2.30
N GLY A 299 29.93 -14.11 1.31
CA GLY A 299 28.73 -14.79 0.86
C GLY A 299 28.13 -15.49 2.08
N VAL A 300 26.91 -15.10 2.45
CA VAL A 300 26.15 -15.79 3.49
C VAL A 300 25.97 -17.22 2.98
N SER A 301 26.76 -18.14 3.53
CA SER A 301 26.70 -19.56 3.20
C SER A 301 25.28 -20.04 3.41
N LEU A 302 24.74 -20.86 2.51
CA LEU A 302 23.39 -21.41 2.65
C LEU A 302 23.21 -22.15 3.99
N GLU A 303 24.30 -22.68 4.54
CA GLU A 303 24.38 -23.30 5.87
C GLU A 303 24.11 -22.30 7.00
N ASN A 304 24.57 -21.04 6.88
CA ASN A 304 24.27 -19.99 7.86
C ASN A 304 22.81 -19.55 7.78
N ILE A 305 22.22 -19.54 6.57
CA ILE A 305 20.79 -19.24 6.40
C ILE A 305 19.96 -20.36 7.02
N ALA A 306 20.31 -21.62 6.75
CA ALA A 306 19.65 -22.78 7.35
C ALA A 306 19.73 -22.75 8.88
N ALA A 307 20.91 -22.51 9.45
CA ALA A 307 21.09 -22.39 10.90
C ALA A 307 20.26 -21.24 11.50
N SER A 308 20.23 -20.07 10.84
CA SER A 308 19.40 -18.95 11.30
C SER A 308 17.90 -19.24 11.24
N TYR A 309 17.48 -20.09 10.30
CA TYR A 309 16.09 -20.52 10.17
C TYR A 309 15.71 -21.54 11.25
N ASP A 310 16.62 -22.45 11.60
CA ASP A 310 16.44 -23.38 12.72
C ASP A 310 16.34 -22.64 14.05
N ASP A 311 17.19 -21.63 14.29
CA ASP A 311 17.11 -20.77 15.47
C ASP A 311 15.78 -20.01 15.54
N TYR A 312 15.29 -19.51 14.41
CA TYR A 312 13.97 -18.88 14.30
C TYR A 312 12.84 -19.87 14.65
N LEU A 313 12.91 -21.11 14.15
CA LEU A 313 11.91 -22.13 14.46
C LEU A 313 11.91 -22.49 15.96
N LEU A 314 13.08 -22.61 16.58
CA LEU A 314 13.21 -22.87 18.02
C LEU A 314 12.67 -21.70 18.86
N ALA A 315 12.99 -20.46 18.49
CA ALA A 315 12.44 -19.28 19.16
C ALA A 315 10.90 -19.24 19.06
N ARG A 316 10.36 -19.56 17.87
CA ARG A 316 8.91 -19.62 17.64
C ARG A 316 8.24 -20.72 18.44
N GLN A 317 8.86 -21.90 18.55
CA GLN A 317 8.37 -22.99 19.39
C GLN A 317 8.36 -22.60 20.88
N ARG A 318 9.40 -21.93 21.38
CA ARG A 318 9.45 -21.43 22.76
C ARG A 318 8.33 -20.43 23.04
N ILE A 319 8.08 -19.50 22.13
CA ILE A 319 6.98 -18.52 22.27
C ILE A 319 5.63 -19.25 22.30
N ILE A 320 5.41 -20.21 21.40
CA ILE A 320 4.18 -21.01 21.41
C ILE A 320 4.05 -21.78 22.72
N GLN A 321 5.11 -22.39 23.24
CA GLN A 321 5.10 -23.09 24.53
C GLN A 321 4.78 -22.17 25.70
N ILE A 322 5.33 -20.95 25.73
CA ILE A 322 5.04 -19.95 26.76
C ILE A 322 3.57 -19.53 26.70
N ILE A 323 3.03 -19.36 25.50
CA ILE A 323 1.62 -18.95 25.29
C ILE A 323 0.64 -20.10 25.55
N SER A 324 1.06 -21.35 25.29
CA SER A 324 0.24 -22.56 25.47
C SER A 324 0.31 -23.15 26.87
N SER A 325 1.31 -22.77 27.67
CA SER A 325 1.41 -23.20 29.06
C SER A 325 0.44 -22.36 29.89
N PRO A 326 -0.64 -22.94 30.45
CA PRO A 326 -1.48 -22.21 31.39
C PRO A 326 -0.61 -21.81 32.59
N SER A 327 -0.57 -20.51 32.88
CA SER A 327 0.08 -19.98 34.06
C SER A 327 -0.55 -20.59 35.32
N THR A 328 0.09 -21.61 35.87
CA THR A 328 -0.13 -22.02 37.26
C THR A 328 0.26 -20.84 38.13
N SER A 329 -0.73 -20.16 38.65
CA SER A 329 -0.60 -19.13 39.67
C SER A 329 -0.03 -19.75 40.94
N GLU A 330 1.28 -19.60 41.15
CA GLU A 330 1.90 -19.72 42.48
C GLU A 330 2.09 -18.32 43.08
N ASP A 331 1.28 -18.08 44.10
CA ASP A 331 1.51 -17.28 45.31
C ASP A 331 2.39 -16.02 45.22
N LEU A 332 1.69 -14.89 45.20
CA LEU A 332 2.17 -13.58 45.66
C LEU A 332 2.62 -13.66 47.13
N ALA A 333 3.91 -13.91 47.33
CA ALA A 333 4.56 -13.77 48.62
C ALA A 333 4.65 -12.29 49.04
N THR A 334 3.76 -11.94 49.97
CA THR A 334 3.89 -11.00 51.10
C THR A 334 5.17 -10.15 51.19
N PHE A 335 4.97 -8.84 51.20
CA PHE A 335 5.90 -7.78 51.60
C PHE A 335 6.60 -8.03 52.95
N PRO A 336 7.82 -7.49 53.14
CA PRO A 336 8.24 -6.91 54.41
C PRO A 336 8.16 -5.38 54.33
N THR A 337 7.21 -4.81 55.07
CA THR A 337 7.12 -3.37 55.32
C THR A 337 8.11 -3.00 56.43
N GLU A 338 9.20 -2.32 56.10
CA GLU A 338 9.96 -1.54 57.08
C GLU A 338 9.31 -0.16 57.26
N PRO A 339 9.15 0.33 58.51
CA PRO A 339 8.65 1.68 58.75
C PRO A 339 9.80 2.68 58.69
N GLU A 340 10.04 3.28 57.52
CA GLU A 340 11.03 4.35 57.41
C GLU A 340 10.42 5.73 57.77
N SER A 341 10.95 6.24 58.87
CA SER A 341 10.91 7.60 59.41
C SER A 341 10.54 8.72 58.44
N VAL A 342 9.46 9.44 58.77
CA VAL A 342 9.08 10.72 58.18
C VAL A 342 10.04 11.81 58.67
N LEU A 343 11.06 12.13 57.86
CA LEU A 343 11.77 13.41 57.93
C LEU A 343 11.43 14.24 56.69
N ARG A 344 10.50 15.17 56.88
CA ARG A 344 10.15 16.23 55.94
C ARG A 344 11.40 17.02 55.56
N THR A 345 11.91 16.79 54.36
CA THR A 345 12.80 17.72 53.65
C THR A 345 11.98 18.56 52.67
N PRO A 346 12.25 19.87 52.54
CA PRO A 346 11.51 20.74 51.63
C PRO A 346 11.74 20.32 50.16
N PRO A 347 10.76 20.57 49.27
CA PRO A 347 10.83 20.09 47.89
C PRO A 347 11.99 20.77 47.17
N ARG A 348 13.05 20.00 46.86
CA ARG A 348 14.04 20.41 45.86
C ARG A 348 13.29 20.63 44.56
N LEU A 349 13.44 21.82 43.97
CA LEU A 349 13.00 22.12 42.61
C LEU A 349 13.67 21.11 41.68
N ARG A 350 12.89 20.11 41.23
CA ARG A 350 13.35 19.10 40.27
C ARG A 350 13.79 19.84 39.01
N SER A 351 14.97 19.49 38.53
CA SER A 351 15.48 20.01 37.26
C SER A 351 14.47 19.67 36.15
N PRO A 352 14.18 20.58 35.20
CA PRO A 352 13.28 20.26 34.08
C PRO A 352 13.74 19.02 33.31
N ALA A 353 15.05 18.72 33.30
CA ALA A 353 15.58 17.47 32.75
C ALA A 353 15.06 16.23 33.48
N GLU A 354 15.00 16.24 34.83
CA GLU A 354 14.48 15.12 35.63
C GLU A 354 12.97 14.88 35.39
N THR A 355 12.23 15.92 34.96
CA THR A 355 10.80 15.78 34.63
C THR A 355 10.54 15.21 33.24
N VAL A 356 11.47 15.38 32.29
CA VAL A 356 11.30 14.98 30.88
C VAL A 356 11.90 13.59 30.59
N LEU A 357 12.95 13.18 31.31
CA LEU A 357 13.60 11.87 31.16
C LEU A 357 12.64 10.66 31.09
N PRO A 358 11.62 10.51 31.96
CA PRO A 358 10.72 9.36 31.88
C PRO A 358 9.82 9.34 30.64
N TYR A 359 9.69 10.47 29.93
CA TYR A 359 8.87 10.58 28.72
C TYR A 359 9.69 10.46 27.43
N LEU A 360 11.03 10.47 27.49
CA LEU A 360 11.88 10.41 26.29
C LEU A 360 11.66 9.14 25.47
N ASP A 361 11.47 7.99 26.10
CA ASP A 361 11.20 6.74 25.39
C ASP A 361 9.84 6.81 24.67
N SER A 362 8.83 7.39 25.31
CA SER A 362 7.53 7.62 24.67
C SER A 362 7.62 8.60 23.50
N LEU A 363 8.32 9.72 23.67
CA LEU A 363 8.52 10.75 22.64
C LEU A 363 9.34 10.25 21.45
N THR A 364 10.34 9.40 21.69
CA THR A 364 11.13 8.79 20.62
C THR A 364 10.36 7.68 19.91
N SER A 365 9.52 6.91 20.62
CA SER A 365 8.59 5.96 20.00
C SER A 365 7.60 6.68 19.09
N THR A 366 6.94 7.73 19.59
CA THR A 366 5.97 8.50 18.79
C THR A 366 6.62 9.14 17.57
N LYS A 367 7.85 9.65 17.70
CA LYS A 367 8.60 10.19 16.56
C LYS A 367 8.94 9.11 15.52
N ARG A 368 9.27 7.89 15.96
CA ARG A 368 9.54 6.76 15.06
C ARG A 368 8.26 6.31 14.35
N GLU A 369 7.15 6.26 15.06
CA GLU A 369 5.83 5.95 14.50
C GLU A 369 5.40 7.00 13.47
N GLU A 370 5.58 8.29 13.78
CA GLU A 370 5.34 9.39 12.85
C GLU A 370 6.18 9.24 11.57
N HIS A 371 7.47 8.95 11.70
CA HIS A 371 8.35 8.72 10.56
C HIS A 371 7.91 7.51 9.73
N SER A 372 7.50 6.40 10.38
CA SER A 372 6.96 5.22 9.69
C SER A 372 5.69 5.58 8.92
N LEU A 373 4.76 6.30 9.53
CA LEU A 373 3.52 6.75 8.87
C LEU A 373 3.81 7.68 7.68
N LEU A 374 4.79 8.58 7.80
CA LEU A 374 5.21 9.43 6.68
C LEU A 374 5.81 8.61 5.54
N GLN A 375 6.60 7.59 5.86
CA GLN A 375 7.13 6.66 4.85
C GLN A 375 6.01 5.86 4.17
N ASP A 376 5.07 5.32 4.94
CA ASP A 376 3.96 4.54 4.39
C ASP A 376 3.04 5.41 3.53
N THR A 377 2.72 6.62 3.98
CA THR A 377 1.88 7.55 3.20
C THR A 377 2.55 8.00 1.91
N THR A 378 3.87 8.25 1.93
CA THR A 378 4.61 8.60 0.70
C THR A 378 4.71 7.42 -0.25
N PHE A 379 4.92 6.20 0.26
CA PHE A 379 4.89 4.97 -0.53
C PHE A 379 3.53 4.76 -1.19
N LEU A 380 2.44 4.84 -0.43
CA LEU A 380 1.08 4.69 -0.96
C LEU A 380 0.74 5.74 -2.02
N ARG A 381 1.14 7.00 -1.80
CA ARG A 381 0.95 8.06 -2.81
C ARG A 381 1.66 7.75 -4.12
N ARG A 382 2.91 7.25 -4.05
CA ARG A 382 3.65 6.82 -5.23
C ARG A 382 2.98 5.64 -5.92
N GLN A 383 2.51 4.66 -5.16
CA GLN A 383 1.82 3.49 -5.70
C GLN A 383 0.50 3.86 -6.39
N ILE A 384 -0.28 4.77 -5.78
CA ILE A 384 -1.51 5.30 -6.38
C ILE A 384 -1.18 6.03 -7.68
N ALA A 385 -0.24 6.97 -7.67
CA ALA A 385 0.15 7.70 -8.88
C ALA A 385 0.66 6.78 -9.99
N ALA A 386 1.44 5.73 -9.65
CA ALA A 386 1.87 4.73 -10.60
C ALA A 386 0.68 3.97 -11.22
N SER A 387 -0.26 3.50 -10.39
CA SER A 387 -1.47 2.81 -10.87
C SER A 387 -2.39 3.72 -11.70
N GLU A 388 -2.51 4.99 -11.34
CA GLU A 388 -3.26 5.99 -12.11
C GLU A 388 -2.61 6.22 -13.48
N SER A 389 -1.28 6.35 -13.52
CA SER A 389 -0.56 6.50 -14.79
C SER A 389 -0.70 5.25 -15.69
N GLU A 390 -0.70 4.06 -15.09
CA GLU A 390 -0.89 2.80 -15.82
C GLU A 390 -2.31 2.68 -16.37
N THR A 391 -3.33 2.98 -15.55
CA THR A 391 -4.73 2.96 -15.99
C THR A 391 -4.99 3.99 -17.08
N GLN A 392 -4.45 5.21 -16.97
CA GLN A 392 -4.53 6.22 -18.03
C GLN A 392 -3.87 5.74 -19.33
N ARG A 393 -2.70 5.09 -19.25
CA ARG A 393 -2.02 4.52 -20.41
C ARG A 393 -2.84 3.40 -21.06
N LEU A 394 -3.44 2.53 -20.26
CA LEU A 394 -4.31 1.46 -20.75
C LEU A 394 -5.58 2.02 -21.40
N LEU A 395 -6.21 3.03 -20.79
CA LEU A 395 -7.39 3.69 -21.37
C LEU A 395 -7.06 4.37 -22.69
N ALA A 396 -5.93 5.09 -22.78
CA ALA A 396 -5.47 5.70 -24.03
C ALA A 396 -5.23 4.64 -25.11
N ARG A 397 -4.57 3.52 -24.77
CA ARG A 397 -4.36 2.42 -25.69
C ARG A 397 -5.68 1.78 -26.15
N LEU A 398 -6.62 1.55 -25.23
CA LEU A 398 -7.94 1.02 -25.57
C LEU A 398 -8.72 2.01 -26.46
N ALA A 399 -8.53 3.32 -26.28
CA ALA A 399 -9.15 4.33 -27.12
C ALA A 399 -8.57 4.27 -28.54
N ASP A 400 -7.26 4.12 -28.67
CA ASP A 400 -6.59 3.97 -29.97
C ASP A 400 -6.96 2.65 -30.68
N GLU A 401 -7.26 1.59 -29.92
CA GLU A 401 -7.71 0.30 -30.45
C GLU A 401 -9.23 0.28 -30.75
N SER A 402 -10.01 1.16 -30.14
CA SER A 402 -11.45 1.24 -30.30
C SER A 402 -11.83 2.04 -31.54
N HIS A 403 -12.80 1.54 -32.31
CA HIS A 403 -13.43 2.30 -33.39
C HIS A 403 -14.63 3.14 -32.93
N LEU A 404 -15.05 2.98 -31.66
CA LEU A 404 -16.20 3.68 -31.11
C LEU A 404 -15.84 5.03 -30.49
N VAL A 405 -14.58 5.23 -30.11
CA VAL A 405 -14.12 6.44 -29.43
C VAL A 405 -12.98 7.05 -30.23
N HIS A 406 -12.87 8.38 -30.25
CA HIS A 406 -11.79 9.07 -30.96
C HIS A 406 -10.42 8.81 -30.30
N PRO A 407 -9.33 8.70 -31.09
CA PRO A 407 -7.99 8.52 -30.55
C PRO A 407 -7.62 9.71 -29.65
N GLY A 408 -7.04 9.43 -28.49
CA GLY A 408 -6.75 10.44 -27.46
C GLY A 408 -7.83 10.63 -26.39
N ALA A 409 -8.95 9.92 -26.45
CA ALA A 409 -9.97 9.87 -25.39
C ALA A 409 -9.48 9.06 -24.18
N SER A 410 -8.63 9.67 -23.36
CA SER A 410 -8.08 9.06 -22.13
C SER A 410 -9.00 9.21 -20.92
N GLN A 411 -10.04 10.05 -21.00
CA GLN A 411 -10.95 10.36 -19.91
C GLN A 411 -12.22 9.51 -19.99
N GLY A 412 -12.67 8.97 -18.85
CA GLY A 412 -13.89 8.15 -18.79
C GLY A 412 -15.17 8.85 -19.25
N ARG A 413 -15.20 10.19 -19.25
CA ARG A 413 -16.33 10.98 -19.77
C ARG A 413 -16.51 10.82 -21.27
N ASP A 414 -15.41 10.77 -22.01
CA ASP A 414 -15.45 10.66 -23.48
C ASP A 414 -15.97 9.27 -23.89
N TRP A 415 -15.56 8.24 -23.15
CA TRP A 415 -16.10 6.88 -23.28
C TRP A 415 -17.59 6.80 -22.97
N ALA A 416 -18.06 7.50 -21.94
CA ALA A 416 -19.47 7.54 -21.60
C ALA A 416 -20.30 8.25 -22.69
N ALA A 417 -19.79 9.34 -23.26
CA ALA A 417 -20.43 10.05 -24.36
C ALA A 417 -20.50 9.18 -25.62
N ALA A 418 -19.38 8.57 -26.03
CA ALA A 418 -19.32 7.67 -27.17
C ALA A 418 -20.22 6.44 -27.00
N ALA A 419 -20.31 5.89 -25.79
CA ALA A 419 -21.22 4.78 -25.50
C ALA A 419 -22.70 5.19 -25.61
N ALA A 420 -23.05 6.42 -25.21
CA ALA A 420 -24.39 6.95 -25.39
C ALA A 420 -24.72 7.14 -26.88
N GLU A 421 -23.80 7.71 -27.66
CA GLU A 421 -23.97 7.89 -29.10
C GLU A 421 -24.11 6.54 -29.83
N ALA A 422 -23.25 5.57 -29.53
CA ALA A 422 -23.34 4.23 -30.09
C ALA A 422 -24.66 3.52 -29.73
N LYS A 423 -25.17 3.73 -28.51
CA LYS A 423 -26.47 3.22 -28.08
C LYS A 423 -27.62 3.86 -28.86
N ASP A 424 -27.58 5.16 -29.09
CA ASP A 424 -28.62 5.86 -29.84
C ASP A 424 -28.58 5.47 -31.32
N ALA A 425 -27.40 5.37 -31.92
CA ALA A 425 -27.22 4.89 -33.29
C ALA A 425 -27.73 3.45 -33.50
N THR A 426 -27.43 2.55 -32.55
CA THR A 426 -27.94 1.16 -32.63
C THR A 426 -29.45 1.09 -32.43
N LYS A 427 -30.02 1.93 -31.57
CA LYS A 427 -31.47 2.04 -31.39
C LYS A 427 -32.15 2.53 -32.66
N GLU A 428 -31.59 3.55 -33.31
CA GLU A 428 -32.13 4.08 -34.57
C GLU A 428 -32.04 3.04 -35.69
N PHE A 429 -30.89 2.37 -35.84
CA PHE A 429 -30.72 1.30 -36.83
C PHE A 429 -31.70 0.15 -36.62
N ALA A 430 -31.94 -0.24 -35.36
CA ALA A 430 -32.92 -1.28 -35.02
C ALA A 430 -34.35 -0.83 -35.35
N ALA A 431 -34.71 0.42 -35.05
CA ALA A 431 -36.03 0.97 -35.37
C ALA A 431 -36.28 1.04 -36.89
N GLN A 432 -35.29 1.50 -37.67
CA GLN A 432 -35.37 1.52 -39.13
C GLN A 432 -35.54 0.11 -39.71
N ARG A 433 -34.81 -0.89 -39.19
CA ARG A 433 -34.96 -2.29 -39.61
C ARG A 433 -36.32 -2.87 -39.26
N LEU A 434 -36.84 -2.54 -38.08
CA LEU A 434 -38.17 -2.97 -37.65
C LEU A 434 -39.23 -2.39 -38.58
N GLN A 435 -39.18 -1.08 -38.88
CA GLN A 435 -40.11 -0.44 -39.80
C GLN A 435 -40.03 -1.01 -41.22
N ALA A 436 -38.82 -1.27 -41.73
CA ALA A 436 -38.64 -1.94 -43.02
C ALA A 436 -39.22 -3.36 -43.02
N GLY A 437 -39.06 -4.09 -41.92
CA GLY A 437 -39.67 -5.41 -41.71
C GLY A 437 -41.20 -5.36 -41.69
N GLU A 438 -41.79 -4.39 -41.00
CA GLU A 438 -43.24 -4.17 -40.96
C GLU A 438 -43.81 -3.84 -42.34
N VAL A 439 -43.15 -2.95 -43.10
CA VAL A 439 -43.57 -2.63 -44.48
C VAL A 439 -43.48 -3.87 -45.38
N SER A 440 -42.40 -4.64 -45.25
CA SER A 440 -42.25 -5.89 -46.02
C SER A 440 -43.30 -6.93 -45.63
N ALA A 441 -43.63 -7.06 -44.34
CA ALA A 441 -44.67 -7.97 -43.86
C ALA A 441 -46.08 -7.53 -44.28
N ALA A 442 -46.36 -6.23 -44.29
CA ALA A 442 -47.62 -5.69 -44.78
C ALA A 442 -47.77 -5.91 -46.30
N ALA A 443 -46.69 -5.72 -47.06
CA ALA A 443 -46.67 -5.97 -48.51
C ALA A 443 -46.89 -7.45 -48.84
N THR A 444 -46.29 -8.37 -48.09
CA THR A 444 -46.53 -9.81 -48.28
C THR A 444 -47.94 -10.22 -47.86
N ALA A 445 -48.50 -9.62 -46.79
CA ALA A 445 -49.89 -9.83 -46.40
C ALA A 445 -50.88 -9.38 -47.50
N GLN A 446 -50.69 -8.20 -48.09
CA GLN A 446 -51.48 -7.74 -49.24
C GLN A 446 -51.35 -8.66 -50.46
N ALA A 447 -50.12 -9.10 -50.77
CA ALA A 447 -49.91 -10.03 -51.88
C ALA A 447 -50.64 -11.37 -51.65
N LEU A 448 -50.70 -11.85 -50.41
CA LEU A 448 -51.39 -13.09 -50.04
C LEU A 448 -52.92 -12.95 -50.12
N GLU A 449 -53.47 -11.81 -49.72
CA GLU A 449 -54.89 -11.48 -49.90
C GLU A 449 -55.25 -11.45 -51.40
N GLY A 450 -54.42 -10.82 -52.23
CA GLY A 450 -54.59 -10.81 -53.68
C GLY A 450 -54.60 -12.21 -54.32
N VAL A 451 -53.81 -13.16 -53.81
CA VAL A 451 -53.84 -14.57 -54.25
C VAL A 451 -55.11 -15.29 -53.80
N ARG A 452 -55.63 -14.96 -52.62
CA ARG A 452 -56.88 -15.55 -52.08
C ARG A 452 -58.12 -15.14 -52.87
N ASP A 453 -58.12 -13.95 -53.48
CA ASP A 453 -59.25 -13.44 -54.28
C ASP A 453 -59.27 -13.92 -55.74
N VAL A 454 -58.18 -14.54 -56.24
CA VAL A 454 -58.10 -15.10 -57.60
C VAL A 454 -59.15 -16.20 -57.88
N PRO A 455 -59.40 -17.19 -56.99
CA PRO A 455 -60.39 -18.24 -57.26
C PRO A 455 -61.85 -17.74 -57.32
N GLU A 456 -62.19 -16.61 -56.69
CA GLU A 456 -63.56 -16.09 -56.75
C GLU A 456 -63.88 -15.44 -58.10
N LYS A 457 -62.90 -14.74 -58.70
CA LYS A 457 -63.06 -14.07 -60.00
C LYS A 457 -63.08 -15.06 -61.18
N THR A 458 -62.39 -16.20 -61.06
CA THR A 458 -62.44 -17.24 -62.10
C THR A 458 -63.76 -18.02 -62.08
N CYS A 459 -64.44 -18.15 -60.93
CA CYS A 459 -65.78 -18.74 -60.86
C CYS A 459 -66.90 -17.81 -61.38
N GLN A 460 -66.78 -16.49 -61.24
CA GLN A 460 -67.79 -15.53 -61.74
C GLN A 460 -67.75 -15.39 -63.28
N LEU A 461 -66.59 -15.55 -63.92
CA LEU A 461 -66.48 -15.56 -65.38
C LEU A 461 -67.05 -16.84 -66.03
N ALA A 462 -67.08 -17.95 -65.29
CA ALA A 462 -67.67 -19.21 -65.77
C ALA A 462 -69.21 -19.22 -65.72
N THR A 463 -69.85 -18.29 -65.00
CA THR A 463 -71.31 -18.23 -64.81
C THR A 463 -72.01 -17.14 -65.63
N GLY A 464 -71.26 -16.28 -66.32
CA GLY A 464 -71.80 -15.23 -67.23
C GLY A 464 -71.82 -15.59 -68.72
N ALA A 465 -71.45 -16.82 -69.09
CA ALA A 465 -71.37 -17.29 -70.48
C ALA A 465 -72.39 -18.40 -70.81
N ALA A 466 -73.47 -18.52 -70.03
CA ALA A 466 -74.56 -19.47 -70.26
C ALA A 466 -75.81 -18.78 -70.79
#